data_AF-A0A5B6YTM4-F1
#
_entry.id   AF-A0A5B6YTM4-F1
#
_cell.length_a   1.000
_cell.length_b   1.000
_cell.length_c   1.000
_cell.angle_alpha   90.00
_cell.angle_beta   90.00
_cell.angle_gamma   90.00
#
_symmetry.space_group_name_H-M   'P 1'
#
loop_
_entity.id
_entity.type
_entity.pdbx_description
1 polymer ?
#
loop_
_entity_poly.entity_id
_entity_poly.type
_entity_poly.pdbx_seq_one_letter_code
_entity_poly.pdbx_strand_id
1 'polypeptide(L)'
;NYGQGLFEGLKAYRRQDGNILLFRPEENALRLRMGAERMCMPAPTVEQFVEAVKVTVLANKRWIPPPGKGSLYIRPLLMGSGAVLGVALAPEYTFLIYVSPVGNYFKEGLAPINLVIETEL
;
A
#
# COMPACT_ATOMS: atom_id res chain seq x y z
N ASN A 1 2.56 -17.03 11.54
CA ASN A 1 3.63 -18.03 11.77
C ASN A 1 4.79 -17.87 10.79
N TYR A 2 4.58 -18.04 9.48
CA TYR A 2 5.69 -18.14 8.52
C TYR A 2 5.93 -16.92 7.63
N GLY A 3 5.41 -15.75 8.03
CA GLY A 3 5.59 -14.52 7.26
C GLY A 3 4.98 -14.55 5.85
N GLN A 4 4.01 -15.42 5.57
CA GLN A 4 3.32 -15.47 4.27
C GLN A 4 2.38 -14.27 4.12
N GLY A 5 2.94 -13.13 3.73
CA GLY A 5 2.20 -11.91 3.46
C GLY A 5 3.10 -10.83 2.88
N LEU A 6 2.47 -9.85 2.27
CA LEU A 6 3.12 -8.73 1.60
C LEU A 6 2.22 -7.50 1.62
N PHE A 7 2.81 -6.35 1.28
CA PHE A 7 2.11 -5.08 1.29
C PHE A 7 2.52 -4.18 0.14
N GLU A 8 1.71 -3.16 -0.09
CA GLU A 8 2.00 -2.09 -1.03
C GLU A 8 1.93 -0.70 -0.40
N GLY A 9 2.40 0.30 -1.15
CA GLY A 9 2.42 1.69 -0.70
C GLY A 9 2.17 2.66 -1.83
N LEU A 10 1.08 3.41 -1.71
CA LEU A 10 0.72 4.47 -2.66
C LEU A 10 0.00 5.62 -1.96
N LYS A 11 -0.24 6.70 -2.68
CA LYS A 11 -0.79 7.94 -2.14
C LYS A 11 -1.91 8.49 -3.02
N ALA A 12 -2.94 9.01 -2.37
CA ALA A 12 -3.94 9.88 -3.00
C ALA A 12 -3.68 11.36 -2.64
N TYR A 13 -3.81 12.22 -3.64
CA TYR A 13 -3.57 13.65 -3.51
C TYR A 13 -4.80 14.46 -3.90
N ARG A 14 -5.09 15.52 -3.14
CA ARG A 14 -6.11 16.50 -3.51
C ARG A 14 -5.48 17.62 -4.33
N ARG A 15 -6.01 17.86 -5.53
CA ARG A 15 -5.67 19.01 -6.37
C ARG A 15 -6.43 20.26 -5.95
N GLN A 16 -5.97 21.43 -6.43
CA GLN A 16 -6.60 22.73 -6.16
C GLN A 16 -8.05 22.81 -6.68
N ASP A 17 -8.36 22.11 -7.78
CA ASP A 17 -9.70 21.99 -8.37
C ASP A 17 -10.61 20.99 -7.61
N GLY A 18 -10.13 20.38 -6.52
CA GLY A 18 -10.86 19.40 -5.73
C GLY A 18 -10.78 17.96 -6.25
N ASN A 19 -10.16 17.72 -7.41
CA ASN A 19 -9.95 16.38 -7.94
C ASN A 19 -9.00 15.57 -7.06
N ILE A 20 -9.20 14.25 -7.04
CA ILE A 20 -8.36 13.30 -6.32
C ILE A 20 -7.53 12.53 -7.36
N LEU A 21 -6.21 12.51 -7.16
CA LEU A 21 -5.31 11.76 -8.02
C LEU A 21 -4.70 10.58 -7.27
N LEU A 22 -4.55 9.48 -8.01
CA LEU A 22 -3.68 8.37 -7.68
C LEU A 22 -2.49 8.38 -8.64
N PHE A 23 -1.29 8.13 -8.14
CA PHE A 23 -0.10 8.05 -8.99
C PHE A 23 0.19 6.60 -9.34
N ARG A 24 -0.08 6.22 -10.60
CA ARG A 24 0.22 4.90 -11.19
C ARG A 24 -0.18 3.69 -10.31
N PRO A 25 -1.43 3.61 -9.82
CA PRO A 25 -1.86 2.50 -8.96
C PRO A 25 -1.72 1.11 -9.62
N GLU A 26 -1.70 1.05 -10.96
CA GLU A 26 -1.46 -0.16 -11.74
C GLU A 26 -0.07 -0.77 -11.47
N GLU A 27 0.96 0.07 -11.26
CA GLU A 27 2.32 -0.41 -10.95
C GLU A 27 2.41 -1.05 -9.57
N ASN A 28 1.68 -0.50 -8.60
CA ASN A 28 1.53 -1.12 -7.28
C ASN A 28 0.81 -2.47 -7.39
N ALA A 29 -0.22 -2.58 -8.24
CA ALA A 29 -0.93 -3.83 -8.47
C ALA A 29 -0.01 -4.90 -9.10
N LEU A 30 0.77 -4.52 -10.11
CA LEU A 30 1.74 -5.41 -10.77
C LEU A 30 2.79 -5.91 -9.78
N ARG A 31 3.35 -5.01 -8.95
CA ARG A 31 4.34 -5.39 -7.93
C ARG A 31 3.74 -6.29 -6.84
N LEU A 32 2.50 -6.02 -6.41
CA LEU A 32 1.77 -6.91 -5.50
C LEU A 32 1.63 -8.32 -6.10
N ARG A 33 1.26 -8.42 -7.38
CA ARG A 33 1.12 -9.72 -8.08
C ARG A 33 2.44 -10.47 -8.17
N MET A 34 3.54 -9.79 -8.51
CA MET A 34 4.87 -10.41 -8.52
C MET A 34 5.27 -10.93 -7.14
N GLY A 35 5.01 -10.15 -6.08
CA GLY A 35 5.26 -10.59 -4.70
C GLY A 35 4.39 -11.79 -4.30
N ALA A 36 3.11 -11.77 -4.69
CA ALA A 36 2.18 -12.85 -4.40
C ALA A 36 2.61 -14.16 -5.08
N GLU A 37 3.04 -14.10 -6.34
CA GLU A 37 3.63 -15.24 -7.06
C GLU A 37 4.86 -15.79 -6.32
N ARG A 38 5.78 -14.90 -5.90
CA ARG A 38 6.98 -15.29 -5.15
C ARG A 38 6.67 -15.98 -3.81
N MET A 39 5.54 -15.63 -3.20
CA MET A 39 5.04 -16.16 -1.93
C MET A 39 3.99 -17.28 -2.09
N CYS A 40 3.74 -17.72 -3.33
CA CYS A 40 2.74 -18.71 -3.69
C CYS A 40 1.32 -18.37 -3.18
N MET A 41 0.93 -17.09 -3.26
CA MET A 41 -0.37 -16.56 -2.83
C MET A 41 -1.23 -16.19 -4.04
N PRO A 42 -2.56 -16.39 -3.99
CA PRO A 42 -3.47 -15.81 -4.98
C PRO A 42 -3.53 -14.29 -4.79
N ALA A 43 -3.50 -13.55 -5.89
CA ALA A 43 -3.56 -12.09 -5.88
C ALA A 43 -4.75 -11.57 -6.72
N PRO A 44 -5.33 -10.40 -6.37
CA PRO A 44 -6.35 -9.77 -7.20
C PRO A 44 -5.82 -9.44 -8.61
N THR A 45 -6.72 -9.30 -9.58
CA THR A 45 -6.36 -8.71 -10.88
C THR A 45 -5.94 -7.25 -10.71
N VAL A 46 -5.26 -6.69 -11.72
CA VAL A 46 -4.87 -5.27 -11.69
C VAL A 46 -6.11 -4.39 -11.55
N GLU A 47 -7.18 -4.73 -12.26
CA GLU A 47 -8.46 -4.01 -12.24
C GLU A 47 -9.12 -4.08 -10.86
N GLN A 48 -9.17 -5.28 -10.27
CA GLN A 48 -9.73 -5.47 -8.92
C GLN A 48 -8.95 -4.67 -7.87
N PHE A 49 -7.62 -4.66 -7.95
CA PHE A 49 -6.78 -3.88 -7.06
C PHE A 49 -7.03 -2.38 -7.20
N VAL A 50 -6.99 -1.86 -8.44
CA VAL A 50 -7.17 -0.44 -8.72
C VAL A 50 -8.57 0.03 -8.29
N GLU A 51 -9.59 -0.78 -8.53
CA GLU A 51 -10.96 -0.47 -8.09
C GLU A 51 -11.08 -0.46 -6.56
N ALA A 52 -10.53 -1.46 -5.88
CA ALA A 52 -10.52 -1.50 -4.42
C ALA A 52 -9.80 -0.28 -3.82
N VAL A 53 -8.70 0.17 -4.42
CA VAL A 53 -8.01 1.41 -4.03
C VAL A 53 -8.92 2.62 -4.20
N LYS A 54 -9.57 2.77 -5.38
CA LYS A 54 -10.47 3.90 -5.67
C LYS A 54 -11.63 3.96 -4.67
N VAL A 55 -12.32 2.84 -4.46
CA VAL A 55 -13.45 2.75 -3.51
C VAL A 55 -12.99 3.10 -2.10
N THR A 56 -11.85 2.57 -1.65
CA THR A 56 -11.31 2.86 -0.31
C THR A 56 -10.99 4.34 -0.14
N VAL A 57 -10.39 4.98 -1.16
CA VAL A 57 -10.05 6.41 -1.14
C VAL A 57 -11.31 7.27 -1.13
N LEU A 58 -12.31 6.94 -1.94
CA LEU A 58 -13.58 7.67 -2.00
C LEU A 58 -14.36 7.56 -0.69
N ALA A 59 -14.43 6.38 -0.09
CA ALA A 59 -15.04 6.16 1.23
C ALA A 59 -14.36 7.00 2.34
N ASN A 60 -13.09 7.37 2.14
CA ASN A 60 -12.29 8.14 3.08
C ASN A 60 -11.95 9.55 2.58
N LYS A 61 -12.72 10.09 1.62
CA LYS A 61 -12.43 11.39 0.97
C LYS A 61 -12.24 12.54 1.97
N ARG A 62 -12.93 12.53 3.12
CA ARG A 62 -12.81 13.55 4.18
C ARG A 62 -11.42 13.60 4.83
N TRP A 63 -10.68 12.50 4.81
CA TRP A 63 -9.36 12.37 5.42
C TRP A 63 -8.22 12.74 4.47
N ILE A 64 -8.49 12.98 3.19
CA ILE A 64 -7.45 13.40 2.24
C ILE A 64 -7.08 14.86 2.56
N PRO A 65 -5.80 15.14 2.92
CA PRO A 65 -5.35 16.48 3.27
C PRO A 65 -5.65 17.54 2.19
N PRO A 66 -5.77 18.82 2.58
CA PRO A 66 -5.87 19.92 1.61
C PRO A 66 -4.67 19.98 0.66
N PRO A 67 -4.81 20.64 -0.51
CA PRO A 67 -3.72 20.77 -1.47
C PRO A 67 -2.47 21.37 -0.80
N GLY A 68 -1.32 20.75 -1.04
CA GLY A 68 -0.02 21.18 -0.48
C GLY A 68 0.22 20.85 1.01
N LYS A 69 -0.78 20.28 1.72
CA LYS A 69 -0.64 19.96 3.16
C LYS A 69 -0.28 18.50 3.45
N GLY A 70 -0.36 17.63 2.44
CA GLY A 70 -0.01 16.22 2.59
C GLY A 70 -0.72 15.34 1.58
N SER A 71 -0.84 14.06 1.93
CA SER A 71 -1.51 13.05 1.10
C SER A 71 -2.25 12.04 1.98
N LEU A 72 -3.19 11.30 1.41
CA LEU A 72 -3.73 10.10 2.04
C LEU A 72 -2.86 8.91 1.63
N TYR A 73 -2.09 8.36 2.57
CA TYR A 73 -1.32 7.14 2.34
C TYR A 73 -2.26 5.93 2.33
N ILE A 74 -2.09 5.05 1.35
CA ILE A 74 -2.91 3.87 1.13
C ILE A 74 -2.02 2.64 1.33
N ARG A 75 -2.48 1.71 2.17
CA ARG A 75 -1.77 0.46 2.50
C ARG A 75 -2.62 -0.74 2.12
N PRO A 76 -2.43 -1.28 0.91
CA PRO A 76 -2.89 -2.62 0.57
C PRO A 76 -2.03 -3.68 1.27
N LEU A 77 -2.66 -4.72 1.78
CA LEU A 77 -2.08 -5.88 2.43
C LEU A 77 -2.66 -7.14 1.79
N LEU A 78 -1.80 -8.13 1.56
CA LEU A 78 -2.21 -9.49 1.19
C LEU A 78 -1.54 -10.45 2.17
N MET A 79 -2.33 -11.20 2.93
CA MET A 79 -1.82 -12.07 4.00
C MET A 79 -2.52 -13.43 3.99
N GLY A 80 -1.75 -14.50 4.17
CA GLY A 80 -2.26 -15.84 4.38
C GLY A 80 -2.76 -16.02 5.81
N SER A 81 -3.90 -16.69 5.97
CA SER A 81 -4.57 -16.95 7.24
C SER A 81 -5.13 -18.38 7.30
N GLY A 82 -5.51 -18.83 8.49
CA GLY A 82 -6.19 -20.11 8.72
C GLY A 82 -5.42 -21.09 9.60
N ALA A 83 -6.09 -22.18 9.96
CA ALA A 83 -5.61 -23.14 10.96
C ALA A 83 -4.58 -24.13 10.37
N VAL A 84 -3.37 -23.64 10.09
CA VAL A 84 -2.24 -24.48 9.67
C VAL A 84 -0.98 -24.11 10.45
N LEU A 85 -0.40 -25.10 11.13
CA LEU A 85 0.88 -24.94 11.81
C LEU A 85 2.04 -25.44 10.96
N GLY A 86 1.86 -26.32 9.97
CA GLY A 86 2.95 -26.74 9.08
C GLY A 86 3.41 -25.61 8.14
N VAL A 87 4.66 -25.66 7.68
CA VAL A 87 5.14 -24.77 6.60
C VAL A 87 4.49 -25.23 5.28
N ALA A 88 3.38 -24.60 4.94
CA ALA A 88 2.58 -24.89 3.75
C ALA A 88 1.87 -23.62 3.29
N LEU A 89 1.23 -23.69 2.11
CA LEU A 89 0.34 -22.62 1.65
C LEU A 89 -0.80 -22.42 2.64
N ALA A 90 -1.10 -21.16 2.97
CA ALA A 90 -2.27 -20.86 3.78
C ALA A 90 -3.56 -21.35 3.09
N PRO A 91 -4.53 -21.89 3.85
CA PRO A 91 -5.82 -22.30 3.31
C PRO A 91 -6.70 -21.11 2.91
N GLU A 92 -6.44 -19.93 3.48
CA GLU A 92 -7.20 -18.71 3.23
C GLU A 92 -6.26 -17.52 3.03
N TYR A 93 -6.74 -16.51 2.30
CA TYR A 93 -6.00 -15.27 2.05
C TYR A 93 -6.91 -14.07 2.22
N THR A 94 -6.39 -13.05 2.90
CA THR A 94 -7.09 -11.78 3.08
C THR A 94 -6.38 -10.68 2.29
N PHE A 95 -7.11 -10.03 1.38
CA PHE A 95 -6.73 -8.77 0.77
C PHE A 95 -7.45 -7.62 1.48
N LEU A 96 -6.69 -6.71 2.09
CA LEU A 96 -7.21 -5.61 2.91
C LEU A 96 -6.55 -4.30 2.47
N ILE A 97 -7.30 -3.21 2.45
CA ILE A 97 -6.76 -1.86 2.24
C ILE A 97 -7.17 -0.98 3.40
N TYR A 98 -6.20 -0.33 4.05
CA TYR A 98 -6.46 0.78 4.97
C TYR A 98 -5.74 2.04 4.52
N VAL A 99 -6.14 3.18 5.09
CA VAL A 99 -5.60 4.50 4.74
C VAL A 99 -5.23 5.29 5.98
N SER A 100 -4.24 6.18 5.83
CA SER A 100 -3.84 7.11 6.89
C SER A 100 -3.46 8.47 6.29
N PRO A 101 -3.97 9.59 6.81
CA PRO A 101 -3.49 10.91 6.40
C PRO A 101 -2.02 11.07 6.82
N VAL A 102 -1.19 11.61 5.92
CA VAL A 102 0.22 11.91 6.19
C VAL A 102 0.54 13.33 5.75
N GLY A 103 1.27 14.05 6.60
CA GLY A 103 1.78 15.39 6.29
C GLY A 103 3.04 15.37 5.42
N ASN A 104 3.52 16.56 5.07
CA ASN A 104 4.81 16.69 4.38
C ASN A 104 5.95 16.30 5.33
N TYR A 105 6.84 15.41 4.89
CA TYR A 105 8.01 14.97 5.67
C TYR A 105 8.99 16.12 5.96
N PHE A 106 9.14 17.01 5.00
CA PHE A 106 10.09 18.10 5.02
C PHE A 106 9.36 19.44 5.09
N LYS A 107 9.16 19.95 6.30
CA LYS A 107 8.41 21.20 6.52
C LYS A 107 9.13 22.45 5.98
N GLU A 108 10.46 22.40 5.89
CA GLU A 108 11.33 23.55 5.57
C GLU A 108 12.21 23.33 4.33
N GLY A 109 11.89 22.35 3.48
CA GLY A 109 12.67 22.01 2.28
C GLY A 109 13.49 20.72 2.42
N LEU A 110 14.20 20.34 1.35
CA LEU A 110 14.95 19.08 1.29
C LEU A 110 16.10 19.09 2.29
N ALA A 111 15.95 18.36 3.41
CA ALA A 111 17.02 18.11 4.35
C ALA A 111 17.72 16.79 3.99
N PRO A 112 19.06 16.74 3.96
CA PRO A 112 19.79 15.49 3.75
C PRO A 112 19.60 14.56 4.95
N ILE A 113 19.78 13.26 4.71
CA ILE A 113 19.79 12.22 5.75
C ILE A 113 21.18 11.58 5.82
N ASN A 114 21.59 11.18 7.03
CA ASN A 114 22.77 10.34 7.22
C ASN A 114 22.35 8.87 7.08
N LEU A 115 23.18 8.07 6.42
CA LEU A 115 22.96 6.64 6.23
C LEU A 115 24.02 5.86 7.01
N VAL A 116 23.61 4.76 7.64
CA VAL A 116 24.51 3.78 8.28
C VAL A 116 24.62 2.59 7.35
N ILE A 117 25.85 2.15 7.07
CA ILE A 117 26.13 0.93 6.32
C ILE A 117 26.38 -0.17 7.35
N GLU A 118 25.51 -1.17 7.38
CA GLU A 118 25.72 -2.40 8.17
C GLU A 118 26.45 -3.42 7.30
N THR A 119 27.57 -3.95 7.81
CA THR A 119 28.42 -4.91 7.09
C THR A 119 28.44 -6.28 7.74
N GLU A 120 27.88 -6.43 8.95
CA GLU A 120 27.73 -7.71 9.63
C GLU A 120 26.42 -8.39 9.17
N LEU A 121 26.47 -9.71 9.00
CA LEU A 121 25.36 -10.57 8.54
C LEU A 121 24.59 -11.19 9.71
#